data_AF-A0A444KRU6-F1
#
_entry.id   AF-A0A444KRU6-F1
#
_cell.length_a   1.000
_cell.length_b   1.000
_cell.length_c   1.000
_cell.angle_alpha   90.00
_cell.angle_beta   90.00
_cell.angle_gamma   90.00
#
_symmetry.space_group_name_H-M   'P 1'
#
loop_
_entity.id
_entity.type
_entity.pdbx_description
1 polymer ?
#
loop_
_entity_poly.entity_id
_entity_poly.type
_entity_poly.pdbx_seq_one_letter_code
_entity_poly.pdbx_strand_id
1 'polypeptide(L)'
;MLLFKQYEMPDTCYIQEAAFWVVFGRAPEWFHYEDKGDARGIPEAFLESGEPESYDAVGYSALEFAMAGVEVDWARYQSAREGVSSTSAEAKADFEKNWARDFKFSERLSAEEKEQLQRELDVYLAERQREIAELEWAEGVEEAMVPIVDRAHAVIFQALTEGTLKAEGWVDFVDWEQDETAQYRPIEEVGAFETIPANVWSLRNFDWRKSTLKTIAKKYRLAQVKTADLLSVFPQPTCPSFTFEARAFGEVVMAIEDTKTEQTSLATRPRGRPPKGGLPIRDVVRNLFYDRIAADETPVKQESLVQDVMSFVKKAYKVDIGRTTAQDYIWPLKHQPRVPEIDAGKYAAN
;
A
#
# COMPACT_ATOMS: atom_id res chain seq x y z
N MET A 1 5.70 -1.20 -27.29
CA MET A 1 6.81 -0.48 -26.64
C MET A 1 6.75 -0.86 -25.18
N LEU A 2 7.73 -1.58 -24.64
CA LEU A 2 7.78 -1.91 -23.22
C LEU A 2 8.24 -0.65 -22.49
N LEU A 3 7.43 -0.15 -21.56
CA LEU A 3 7.82 0.97 -20.71
C LEU A 3 8.58 0.38 -19.51
N PHE A 4 9.87 0.67 -19.43
CA PHE A 4 10.66 0.33 -18.26
C PHE A 4 10.69 1.56 -17.36
N LYS A 5 10.08 1.49 -16.18
CA LYS A 5 10.31 2.46 -15.11
C LYS A 5 11.57 1.99 -14.37
N GLN A 6 12.57 2.86 -14.24
CA GLN A 6 13.71 2.56 -13.38
C GLN A 6 13.20 2.55 -11.94
N TYR A 7 13.44 1.42 -11.26
CA TYR A 7 13.10 1.22 -9.87
C TYR A 7 14.41 1.05 -9.10
N GLU A 8 14.61 1.86 -8.06
CA GLU A 8 15.75 1.70 -7.16
C GLU A 8 15.38 0.67 -6.11
N MET A 9 16.05 -0.47 -6.15
CA MET A 9 15.80 -1.57 -5.21
C MET A 9 16.64 -1.35 -3.96
N PRO A 10 16.09 -1.63 -2.77
CA PRO A 10 16.86 -1.59 -1.54
C PRO A 10 17.94 -2.68 -1.52
N ASP A 11 19.03 -2.45 -0.79
CA ASP A 11 20.12 -3.42 -0.65
C ASP A 11 19.66 -4.71 0.04
N THR A 12 18.76 -4.59 1.01
CA THR A 12 18.13 -5.69 1.74
C THR A 12 16.62 -5.60 1.67
N CYS A 13 15.94 -6.73 1.89
CA CYS A 13 14.49 -6.79 2.04
C CYS A 13 14.11 -7.81 3.12
N TYR A 14 12.95 -7.61 3.74
CA TYR A 14 12.43 -8.55 4.72
C TYR A 14 12.04 -9.87 4.07
N ILE A 15 12.04 -10.95 4.85
CA ILE A 15 11.68 -12.28 4.35
C ILE A 15 10.26 -12.31 3.76
N GLN A 16 9.33 -11.52 4.31
CA GLN A 16 7.98 -11.39 3.77
C GLN A 16 7.95 -10.70 2.39
N GLU A 17 8.74 -9.64 2.20
CA GLU A 17 8.87 -8.99 0.88
C GLU A 17 9.50 -9.93 -0.14
N ALA A 18 10.48 -10.74 0.29
CA ALA A 18 11.04 -11.79 -0.54
C ALA A 18 9.97 -12.79 -1.00
N ALA A 19 9.01 -13.14 -0.15
CA ALA A 19 7.89 -14.00 -0.52
C ALA A 19 7.00 -13.34 -1.58
N PHE A 20 6.70 -12.04 -1.44
CA PHE A 20 5.94 -11.28 -2.42
C PHE A 20 6.67 -11.15 -3.77
N TRP A 21 8.00 -11.01 -3.75
CA TRP A 21 8.80 -11.09 -4.97
C TRP A 21 8.68 -12.46 -5.63
N VAL A 22 8.92 -13.54 -4.87
CA VAL A 22 8.89 -14.92 -5.39
C VAL A 22 7.52 -15.29 -5.97
N VAL A 23 6.44 -14.75 -5.41
CA VAL A 23 5.10 -15.09 -5.87
C VAL A 23 4.57 -14.14 -6.93
N PHE A 24 4.57 -12.83 -6.68
CA PHE A 24 3.95 -11.83 -7.55
C PHE A 24 4.95 -11.01 -8.36
N GLY A 25 6.23 -11.07 -8.03
CA GLY A 25 7.22 -10.14 -8.59
C GLY A 25 7.05 -8.72 -8.04
N ARG A 26 6.39 -8.58 -6.88
CA ARG A 26 6.33 -7.31 -6.15
C ARG A 26 7.74 -6.98 -5.68
N ALA A 27 8.32 -5.91 -6.23
CA ALA A 27 9.62 -5.43 -5.82
C ALA A 27 9.56 -4.94 -4.35
N PRO A 28 10.56 -5.25 -3.51
CA PRO A 28 10.72 -4.61 -2.21
C PRO A 28 10.76 -3.09 -2.34
N GLU A 29 10.02 -2.38 -1.50
CA GLU A 29 9.87 -0.92 -1.60
C GLU A 29 10.90 -0.18 -0.74
N TRP A 30 11.38 0.98 -1.21
CA TRP A 30 12.35 1.79 -0.47
C TRP A 30 11.68 2.46 0.73
N PHE A 31 12.23 2.27 1.93
CA PHE A 31 11.68 2.85 3.15
C PHE A 31 12.46 4.10 3.53
N HIS A 32 11.96 5.27 3.12
CA HIS A 32 12.64 6.52 3.45
C HIS A 32 12.62 6.78 4.95
N TYR A 33 13.80 6.96 5.55
CA TYR A 33 13.94 7.42 6.94
C TYR A 33 14.77 8.71 6.97
N GLU A 34 14.12 9.84 7.29
CA GLU A 34 14.73 11.16 7.54
C GLU A 34 15.89 11.55 6.59
N ASP A 35 15.72 11.35 5.28
CA ASP A 35 16.74 11.61 4.24
C ASP A 35 18.04 10.78 4.35
N LYS A 36 18.15 9.86 5.31
CA LYS A 36 19.34 9.03 5.58
C LYS A 36 19.42 7.80 4.68
N GLY A 37 18.38 7.49 3.92
CA GLY A 37 18.30 6.35 3.02
C GLY A 37 17.23 5.34 3.42
N ASP A 38 17.45 4.06 3.11
CA ASP A 38 16.53 2.99 3.46
C ASP A 38 16.57 2.70 4.97
N ALA A 39 15.41 2.67 5.61
CA ALA A 39 15.25 2.37 7.03
C ALA A 39 15.85 1.00 7.41
N ARG A 40 15.86 0.00 6.50
CA ARG A 40 16.48 -1.31 6.75
C ARG A 40 17.99 -1.29 6.85
N GLY A 41 18.63 -0.22 6.38
CA GLY A 41 20.06 0.00 6.54
C GLY A 41 20.42 0.81 7.79
N ILE A 42 19.42 1.31 8.54
CA ILE A 42 19.60 2.32 9.58
C ILE A 42 19.12 1.74 10.91
N PRO A 43 20.04 1.21 11.73
CA PRO A 43 19.75 0.66 13.05
C PRO A 43 18.82 1.51 13.94
N GLU A 44 18.93 2.84 13.90
CA GLU A 44 18.07 3.77 14.65
C GLU A 44 16.62 3.77 14.17
N ALA A 45 16.41 3.63 12.85
CA ALA A 45 15.07 3.63 12.28
C ALA A 45 14.21 2.50 12.87
N PHE A 46 14.81 1.34 13.16
CA PHE A 46 14.12 0.21 13.78
C PHE A 46 13.62 0.47 15.19
N LEU A 47 14.35 1.29 15.95
CA LEU A 47 13.98 1.61 17.31
C LEU A 47 12.74 2.51 17.34
N GLU A 48 12.58 3.33 16.31
CA GLU A 48 11.51 4.31 16.20
C GLU A 48 10.30 3.80 15.40
N SER A 49 10.51 3.01 14.34
CA SER A 49 9.47 2.64 13.37
C SER A 49 8.63 1.41 13.76
N GLY A 50 9.04 0.67 14.79
CA GLY A 50 8.33 -0.53 15.25
C GLY A 50 8.55 -1.78 14.38
N GLU A 51 7.68 -2.79 14.56
CA GLU A 51 7.80 -4.09 13.88
C GLU A 51 7.47 -4.03 12.37
N PRO A 52 7.96 -4.99 11.56
CA PRO A 52 7.67 -5.07 10.12
C PRO A 52 6.21 -5.19 9.72
N GLU A 53 5.30 -5.40 10.67
CA GLU A 53 3.86 -5.54 10.40
C GLU A 53 3.24 -4.32 9.72
N SER A 54 3.88 -3.15 9.79
CA SER A 54 3.46 -1.93 9.10
C SER A 54 3.66 -1.99 7.57
N TYR A 55 4.51 -2.90 7.05
CA TYR A 55 4.90 -2.90 5.63
C TYR A 55 3.90 -3.59 4.70
N ASP A 56 3.05 -4.50 5.22
CA ASP A 56 1.95 -5.13 4.45
C ASP A 56 0.59 -4.50 4.78
N ALA A 57 0.58 -3.30 5.38
CA ALA A 57 -0.64 -2.66 5.84
C ALA A 57 -1.63 -2.33 4.69
N VAL A 58 -1.15 -2.25 3.45
CA VAL A 58 -1.93 -1.88 2.27
C VAL A 58 -2.61 -3.09 1.61
N GLY A 59 -2.22 -4.31 1.98
CA GLY A 59 -2.77 -5.55 1.41
C GLY A 59 -2.30 -5.86 -0.01
N TYR A 60 -3.14 -6.53 -0.80
CA TYR A 60 -2.84 -6.93 -2.17
C TYR A 60 -3.41 -5.95 -3.19
N SER A 61 -2.72 -5.79 -4.31
CA SER A 61 -3.19 -5.01 -5.45
C SER A 61 -4.17 -5.79 -6.32
N ALA A 62 -4.97 -5.08 -7.12
CA ALA A 62 -5.85 -5.69 -8.12
C ALA A 62 -5.10 -6.67 -9.05
N LEU A 63 -3.85 -6.33 -9.41
CA LEU A 63 -3.03 -7.16 -10.28
C LEU A 63 -2.65 -8.48 -9.60
N GLU A 64 -2.35 -8.45 -8.30
CA GLU A 64 -1.95 -9.65 -7.56
C GLU A 64 -3.11 -10.61 -7.36
N PHE A 65 -4.30 -10.08 -7.06
CA PHE A 65 -5.52 -10.89 -7.07
C PHE A 65 -5.76 -11.52 -8.46
N ALA A 66 -5.60 -10.74 -9.53
CA ALA A 66 -5.74 -11.27 -10.89
C ALA A 66 -4.69 -12.35 -11.22
N MET A 67 -3.42 -12.15 -10.83
CA MET A 67 -2.34 -13.12 -10.99
C MET A 67 -2.58 -14.41 -10.17
N ALA A 68 -3.23 -14.28 -9.02
CA ALA A 68 -3.67 -15.38 -8.18
C ALA A 68 -4.93 -16.10 -8.70
N GLY A 69 -5.64 -15.51 -9.69
CA GLY A 69 -6.93 -16.01 -10.15
C GLY A 69 -8.06 -15.81 -9.13
N VAL A 70 -7.91 -14.81 -8.24
CA VAL A 70 -8.90 -14.44 -7.24
C VAL A 70 -9.72 -13.27 -7.78
N GLU A 71 -11.03 -13.48 -7.96
CA GLU A 71 -11.94 -12.41 -8.34
C GLU A 71 -12.31 -11.56 -7.12
N VAL A 72 -12.08 -10.25 -7.21
CA VAL A 72 -12.37 -9.30 -6.14
C VAL A 72 -13.08 -8.07 -6.70
N ASP A 73 -14.05 -7.56 -5.94
CA ASP A 73 -14.53 -6.19 -6.16
C ASP A 73 -13.45 -5.21 -5.67
N TRP A 74 -12.57 -4.79 -6.59
CA TRP A 74 -11.42 -3.97 -6.25
C TRP A 74 -11.80 -2.65 -5.56
N ALA A 75 -12.87 -1.99 -6.03
CA ALA A 75 -13.30 -0.72 -5.44
C ALA A 75 -13.78 -0.90 -4.00
N ARG A 76 -14.49 -1.99 -3.72
CA ARG A 76 -14.91 -2.34 -2.36
C ARG A 76 -13.73 -2.73 -1.48
N TYR A 77 -12.80 -3.54 -2.00
CA TYR A 77 -11.58 -3.96 -1.28
C TYR A 77 -10.71 -2.77 -0.91
N GLN A 78 -10.43 -1.89 -1.88
CA GLN A 78 -9.69 -0.66 -1.66
C GLN A 78 -10.40 0.22 -0.62
N SER A 79 -11.72 0.40 -0.73
CA SER A 79 -12.49 1.19 0.26
C SER A 79 -12.46 0.59 1.66
N ALA A 80 -12.44 -0.75 1.79
CA ALA A 80 -12.33 -1.42 3.09
C ALA A 80 -10.94 -1.20 3.72
N ARG A 81 -9.87 -1.23 2.89
CA ARG A 81 -8.48 -1.09 3.34
C ARG A 81 -8.03 0.36 3.57
N GLU A 82 -8.51 1.33 2.77
CA GLU A 82 -8.15 2.76 2.89
C GLU A 82 -8.58 3.39 4.23
N GLY A 83 -9.58 2.81 4.90
CA GLY A 83 -10.11 3.31 6.17
C GLY A 83 -9.42 2.79 7.43
N VAL A 84 -8.35 2.00 7.31
CA VAL A 84 -7.79 1.26 8.45
C VAL A 84 -6.28 1.39 8.53
N SER A 85 -5.82 2.04 9.59
CA SER A 85 -4.43 2.06 10.01
C SER A 85 -4.05 0.68 10.56
N SER A 86 -3.60 -0.23 9.69
CA SER A 86 -2.87 -1.48 10.04
C SER A 86 -3.48 -2.40 11.12
N THR A 87 -4.76 -2.21 11.50
CA THR A 87 -5.43 -2.96 12.58
C THR A 87 -6.34 -4.02 11.97
N SER A 88 -6.34 -5.23 12.53
CA SER A 88 -7.29 -6.27 12.12
C SER A 88 -8.72 -5.88 12.47
N ALA A 89 -9.71 -6.50 11.80
CA ALA A 89 -11.11 -6.33 12.13
C ALA A 89 -11.38 -6.61 13.63
N GLU A 90 -10.77 -7.67 14.17
CA GLU A 90 -10.84 -8.05 15.58
C GLU A 90 -10.28 -6.97 16.51
N ALA A 91 -9.08 -6.45 16.23
CA ALA A 91 -8.44 -5.42 17.05
C ALA A 91 -9.26 -4.12 17.04
N LYS A 92 -9.85 -3.76 15.90
CA LYS A 92 -10.76 -2.63 15.79
C LYS A 92 -12.04 -2.87 16.60
N ALA A 93 -12.64 -4.05 16.50
CA ALA A 93 -13.83 -4.41 17.29
C ALA A 93 -13.58 -4.33 18.80
N ASP A 94 -12.43 -4.81 19.27
CA ASP A 94 -12.04 -4.76 20.68
C ASP A 94 -11.76 -3.34 21.16
N PHE A 95 -11.11 -2.51 20.34
CA PHE A 95 -10.92 -1.09 20.63
C PHE A 95 -12.27 -0.39 20.82
N GLU A 96 -13.20 -0.56 19.88
CA GLU A 96 -14.50 0.11 19.91
C GLU A 96 -15.35 -0.38 21.11
N LYS A 97 -15.26 -1.67 21.45
CA LYS A 97 -15.94 -2.23 22.62
C LYS A 97 -15.39 -1.65 23.93
N ASN A 98 -14.07 -1.51 24.04
CA ASN A 98 -13.42 -0.91 25.21
C ASN A 98 -13.75 0.60 25.31
N TRP A 99 -13.69 1.33 24.20
CA TRP A 99 -14.06 2.73 24.14
C TRP A 99 -15.52 2.95 24.56
N ALA A 100 -16.46 2.15 24.06
CA ALA A 100 -17.87 2.23 24.42
C ALA A 100 -18.13 1.92 25.90
N ARG A 101 -17.33 1.02 26.51
CA ARG A 101 -17.38 0.74 27.95
C ARG A 101 -16.92 1.95 28.75
N ASP A 102 -15.81 2.57 28.35
CA ASP A 102 -15.19 3.66 29.09
C ASP A 102 -16.00 4.97 28.91
N PHE A 103 -16.66 5.15 27.76
CA PHE A 103 -17.56 6.26 27.47
C PHE A 103 -18.82 6.27 28.35
N LYS A 104 -19.29 5.08 28.80
CA LYS A 104 -20.45 4.93 29.69
C LYS A 104 -20.20 5.37 31.14
N PHE A 105 -18.97 5.76 31.50
CA PHE A 105 -18.59 6.11 32.87
C PHE A 105 -18.73 7.60 33.26
N SER A 106 -19.38 8.45 32.44
CA SER A 106 -19.60 9.85 32.84
C SER A 106 -20.76 9.99 33.85
N GLU A 107 -20.44 9.86 35.14
CA GLU A 107 -21.41 9.91 36.25
C GLU A 107 -22.16 11.25 36.41
N ARG A 108 -21.83 12.28 35.63
CA ARG A 108 -22.30 13.67 35.82
C ARG A 108 -23.37 14.17 34.84
N LEU A 109 -23.85 13.33 33.92
CA LEU A 109 -24.85 13.74 32.93
C LEU A 109 -26.29 13.65 33.46
N SER A 110 -27.13 14.61 33.06
CA SER A 110 -28.58 14.56 33.24
C SER A 110 -29.22 13.42 32.44
N ALA A 111 -30.48 13.10 32.72
CA ALA A 111 -31.19 12.02 32.02
C ALA A 111 -31.34 12.29 30.51
N GLU A 112 -31.63 13.54 30.12
CA GLU A 112 -31.77 13.94 28.72
C GLU A 112 -30.42 13.88 27.98
N GLU A 113 -29.34 14.35 28.61
CA GLU A 113 -27.99 14.26 28.05
C GLU A 113 -27.54 12.81 27.87
N LYS A 114 -27.89 11.92 28.82
CA LYS A 114 -27.61 10.48 28.70
C LYS A 114 -28.36 9.84 27.53
N GLU A 115 -29.62 10.22 27.30
CA GLU A 115 -30.41 9.68 26.20
C GLU A 115 -29.89 10.14 24.84
N GLN A 116 -29.54 11.43 24.72
CA GLN A 116 -28.91 11.96 23.51
C GLN A 116 -27.56 11.27 23.24
N LEU A 117 -26.71 11.18 24.27
CA LEU A 117 -25.41 10.53 24.17
C LEU A 117 -25.53 9.05 23.77
N GLN A 118 -26.54 8.34 24.30
CA GLN A 118 -26.80 6.95 23.94
C GLN A 118 -27.21 6.84 22.46
N ARG A 119 -28.05 7.76 21.94
CA ARG A 119 -28.41 7.78 20.52
C ARG A 119 -27.21 8.05 19.63
N GLU A 120 -26.34 9.00 20.00
CA GLU A 120 -25.10 9.28 19.27
C GLU A 120 -24.14 8.09 19.29
N LEU A 121 -24.01 7.42 20.44
CA LEU A 121 -23.22 6.20 20.59
C LEU A 121 -23.77 5.05 19.72
N ASP A 122 -25.10 4.86 19.68
CA ASP A 122 -25.72 3.81 18.87
C ASP A 122 -25.49 4.02 17.37
N VAL A 123 -25.57 5.27 16.89
CA VAL A 123 -25.24 5.62 15.50
C VAL A 123 -23.76 5.34 15.20
N TYR A 124 -22.86 5.81 16.07
CA TYR A 124 -21.43 5.58 15.94
C TYR A 124 -21.08 4.08 15.91
N LEU A 125 -21.63 3.30 16.84
CA LEU A 125 -21.40 1.85 16.90
C LEU A 125 -21.95 1.13 15.67
N ALA A 126 -23.08 1.56 15.10
CA ALA A 126 -23.61 0.99 13.88
C ALA A 126 -22.70 1.27 12.67
N GLU A 127 -22.14 2.47 12.56
CA GLU A 127 -21.14 2.82 11.54
C GLU A 127 -19.87 1.99 11.69
N ARG A 128 -19.35 1.86 12.92
CA ARG A 128 -18.17 1.04 13.19
C ARG A 128 -18.38 -0.45 12.93
N GLN A 129 -19.54 -0.99 13.27
CA GLN A 129 -19.88 -2.38 12.93
C GLN A 129 -19.88 -2.62 11.42
N ARG A 130 -20.36 -1.65 10.64
CA ARG A 130 -20.31 -1.73 9.18
C ARG A 130 -18.87 -1.73 8.69
N GLU A 131 -18.03 -0.84 9.20
CA GLU A 131 -16.61 -0.80 8.83
C GLU A 131 -15.89 -2.11 9.19
N ILE A 132 -16.17 -2.68 10.36
CA ILE A 132 -15.62 -3.98 10.78
C ILE A 132 -16.07 -5.09 9.81
N ALA A 133 -17.35 -5.13 9.43
CA ALA A 133 -17.83 -6.12 8.48
C ALA A 133 -17.20 -6.00 7.08
N GLU A 134 -16.91 -4.77 6.62
CA GLU A 134 -16.17 -4.56 5.37
C GLU A 134 -14.72 -5.04 5.47
N LEU A 135 -14.09 -4.90 6.64
CA LEU A 135 -12.75 -5.44 6.89
C LEU A 135 -12.73 -6.96 6.98
N GLU A 136 -13.66 -7.56 7.71
CA GLU A 136 -13.80 -9.02 7.78
C GLU A 136 -14.01 -9.61 6.38
N TRP A 137 -14.78 -8.93 5.54
CA TRP A 137 -14.94 -9.31 4.15
C TRP A 137 -13.62 -9.20 3.37
N ALA A 138 -12.87 -8.10 3.51
CA ALA A 138 -11.58 -7.93 2.85
C ALA A 138 -10.54 -8.96 3.32
N GLU A 139 -10.42 -9.20 4.62
CA GLU A 139 -9.58 -10.25 5.21
C GLU A 139 -10.00 -11.64 4.69
N GLY A 140 -11.30 -11.91 4.57
CA GLY A 140 -11.81 -13.15 3.97
C GLY A 140 -11.45 -13.33 2.49
N VAL A 141 -11.30 -12.24 1.73
CA VAL A 141 -10.77 -12.30 0.35
C VAL A 141 -9.27 -12.59 0.37
N GLU A 142 -8.52 -12.02 1.30
CA GLU A 142 -7.07 -12.23 1.45
C GLU A 142 -6.72 -13.64 1.92
N GLU A 143 -7.59 -14.32 2.65
CA GLU A 143 -7.44 -15.74 2.98
C GLU A 143 -7.29 -16.62 1.73
N ALA A 144 -7.88 -16.22 0.59
CA ALA A 144 -7.67 -16.93 -0.68
C ALA A 144 -6.23 -16.82 -1.20
N MET A 145 -5.47 -15.81 -0.76
CA MET A 145 -4.07 -15.57 -1.13
C MET A 145 -3.10 -16.39 -0.28
N VAL A 146 -3.49 -16.80 0.94
CA VAL A 146 -2.62 -17.50 1.89
C VAL A 146 -1.95 -18.74 1.28
N PRO A 147 -2.66 -19.69 0.63
CA PRO A 147 -1.99 -20.86 0.04
C PRO A 147 -1.02 -20.54 -1.10
N ILE A 148 -1.17 -19.36 -1.71
CA ILE A 148 -0.32 -18.89 -2.81
C ILE A 148 0.98 -18.33 -2.23
N VAL A 149 0.88 -17.50 -1.20
CA VAL A 149 2.03 -16.95 -0.46
C VAL A 149 2.78 -18.04 0.32
N ASP A 150 2.08 -19.00 0.93
CA ASP A 150 2.67 -20.14 1.65
C ASP A 150 3.60 -20.99 0.77
N ARG A 151 3.30 -21.08 -0.54
CA ARG A 151 4.19 -21.77 -1.49
C ARG A 151 5.51 -21.00 -1.68
N ALA A 152 5.45 -19.68 -1.71
CA ALA A 152 6.66 -18.85 -1.74
C ALA A 152 7.44 -18.93 -0.43
N HIS A 153 6.74 -18.93 0.72
CA HIS A 153 7.35 -19.18 2.02
C HIS A 153 8.10 -20.51 2.05
N ALA A 154 7.49 -21.59 1.55
CA ALA A 154 8.12 -22.91 1.53
C ALA A 154 9.44 -22.94 0.72
N VAL A 155 9.47 -22.33 -0.48
CA VAL A 155 10.68 -22.33 -1.32
C VAL A 155 11.76 -21.40 -0.78
N ILE A 156 11.38 -20.26 -0.17
CA ILE A 156 12.33 -19.38 0.51
C ILE A 156 12.92 -20.08 1.73
N PHE A 157 12.08 -20.74 2.54
CA PHE A 157 12.52 -21.50 3.70
C PHE A 157 13.52 -22.59 3.30
N GLN A 158 13.23 -23.31 2.22
CA GLN A 158 14.17 -24.30 1.67
C GLN A 158 15.52 -23.65 1.33
N ALA A 159 15.53 -22.54 0.59
CA ALA A 159 16.76 -21.84 0.22
C ALA A 159 17.56 -21.33 1.44
N LEU A 160 16.86 -20.86 2.48
CA LEU A 160 17.47 -20.42 3.75
C LEU A 160 18.10 -21.61 4.50
N THR A 161 17.40 -22.75 4.59
CA THR A 161 17.91 -23.96 5.28
C THR A 161 19.07 -24.63 4.54
N GLU A 162 19.09 -24.55 3.21
CA GLU A 162 20.19 -25.04 2.38
C GLU A 162 21.39 -24.08 2.38
N GLY A 163 21.21 -22.84 2.86
CA GLY A 163 22.23 -21.80 2.86
C GLY A 163 22.50 -21.22 1.47
N THR A 164 21.64 -21.49 0.48
CA THR A 164 21.70 -20.89 -0.86
C THR A 164 21.24 -19.44 -0.84
N LEU A 165 20.28 -19.11 0.03
CA LEU A 165 19.92 -17.74 0.38
C LEU A 165 20.43 -17.44 1.80
N LYS A 166 21.21 -16.35 1.94
CA LYS A 166 21.73 -15.92 3.24
C LYS A 166 20.87 -14.82 3.80
N ALA A 167 20.60 -14.91 5.10
CA ALA A 167 19.90 -13.87 5.84
C ALA A 167 20.71 -13.41 7.05
N GLU A 168 20.40 -12.20 7.47
CA GLU A 168 20.83 -11.61 8.72
C GLU A 168 19.60 -11.19 9.54
N GLY A 169 19.77 -11.05 10.84
CA GLY A 169 18.73 -10.56 11.72
C GLY A 169 19.33 -9.81 12.89
N TRP A 170 18.58 -8.85 13.40
CA TRP A 170 18.94 -8.05 14.55
C TRP A 170 18.87 -8.88 15.83
N VAL A 171 19.96 -8.90 16.58
CA VAL A 171 20.06 -9.55 17.90
C VAL A 171 20.21 -8.46 18.94
N ASP A 172 19.24 -8.39 19.86
CA ASP A 172 19.28 -7.47 20.99
C ASP A 172 20.33 -7.93 22.02
N PHE A 173 21.19 -7.01 22.45
CA PHE A 173 22.14 -7.19 23.56
C PHE A 173 21.56 -6.76 24.90
N VAL A 174 20.49 -5.96 24.88
CA VAL A 174 19.76 -5.46 26.04
C VAL A 174 18.29 -5.84 25.94
N ASP A 175 17.64 -6.04 27.09
CA ASP A 175 16.21 -6.29 27.15
C ASP A 175 15.45 -4.95 27.17
N TRP A 176 14.94 -4.56 26.00
CA TRP A 176 14.18 -3.32 25.81
C TRP A 176 12.92 -3.22 26.68
N GLU A 177 12.34 -4.35 27.08
CA GLU A 177 11.15 -4.35 27.95
C GLU A 177 11.49 -4.01 29.40
N GLN A 178 12.76 -4.19 29.80
CA GLN A 178 13.22 -4.00 31.18
C GLN A 178 14.13 -2.78 31.35
N ASP A 179 14.73 -2.29 30.27
CA ASP A 179 15.70 -1.19 30.30
C ASP A 179 15.19 0.04 29.53
N GLU A 180 14.46 0.91 30.24
CA GLU A 180 13.96 2.19 29.71
C GLU A 180 15.10 3.13 29.23
N THR A 181 16.35 2.86 29.59
CA THR A 181 17.51 3.65 29.14
C THR A 181 18.06 3.19 27.79
N ALA A 182 17.62 2.04 27.27
CA ALA A 182 18.14 1.45 26.03
C ALA A 182 18.00 2.41 24.84
N GLN A 183 16.92 3.19 24.76
CA GLN A 183 16.69 4.19 23.71
C GLN A 183 17.74 5.34 23.67
N TYR A 184 18.50 5.53 24.75
CA TYR A 184 19.53 6.57 24.84
C TYR A 184 20.95 6.04 24.68
N ARG A 185 21.12 4.72 24.51
CA ARG A 185 22.44 4.12 24.34
C ARG A 185 22.87 4.14 22.88
N PRO A 186 24.19 4.15 22.61
CA PRO A 186 24.71 3.92 21.27
C PRO A 186 24.15 2.61 20.69
N ILE A 187 23.85 2.63 19.40
CA ILE A 187 23.13 1.55 18.73
C ILE A 187 23.89 0.21 18.75
N GLU A 188 25.22 0.28 18.77
CA GLU A 188 26.12 -0.86 18.85
C GLU A 188 26.13 -1.52 20.25
N GLU A 189 25.68 -0.80 21.28
CA GLU A 189 25.55 -1.33 22.63
C GLU A 189 24.21 -2.04 22.87
N VAL A 190 23.21 -1.75 22.03
CA VAL A 190 21.86 -2.32 22.19
C VAL A 190 21.62 -3.52 21.30
N GLY A 191 22.36 -3.68 20.20
CA GLY A 191 22.29 -4.88 19.37
C GLY A 191 23.12 -4.78 18.10
N ALA A 192 23.02 -5.81 17.26
CA ALA A 192 23.65 -5.82 15.94
C ALA A 192 22.93 -6.79 14.99
N PHE A 193 23.09 -6.57 13.69
CA PHE A 193 22.77 -7.59 12.70
C PHE A 193 23.82 -8.71 12.74
N GLU A 194 23.33 -9.93 12.89
CA GLU A 194 24.15 -11.13 12.79
C GLU A 194 23.63 -12.01 11.65
N THR A 195 24.54 -12.70 10.95
CA THR A 195 24.16 -13.74 9.99
C THR A 195 23.42 -14.86 10.71
N ILE A 196 22.24 -15.24 10.20
CA ILE A 196 21.44 -16.34 10.72
C ILE A 196 21.98 -17.66 10.14
N PRO A 197 22.49 -18.60 10.96
CA PRO A 197 23.00 -19.87 10.44
C PRO A 197 21.92 -20.69 9.73
N ALA A 198 22.26 -21.31 8.60
CA ALA A 198 21.31 -22.12 7.81
C ALA A 198 20.63 -23.23 8.63
N ASN A 199 21.36 -23.82 9.58
CA ASN A 199 20.89 -24.93 10.41
C ASN A 199 20.00 -24.52 11.60
N VAL A 200 19.76 -23.23 11.85
CA VAL A 200 18.87 -22.79 12.94
C VAL A 200 17.47 -22.41 12.47
N TRP A 201 17.24 -22.35 11.16
CA TRP A 201 15.93 -22.07 10.58
C TRP A 201 14.92 -23.16 10.93
N SER A 202 13.74 -22.74 11.39
CA SER A 202 12.64 -23.62 11.78
C SER A 202 11.30 -22.95 11.55
N LEU A 203 10.40 -23.62 10.82
CA LEU A 203 9.04 -23.13 10.57
C LEU A 203 8.24 -22.93 11.86
N ARG A 204 8.53 -23.70 12.92
CA ARG A 204 7.79 -23.60 14.19
C ARG A 204 8.08 -22.31 14.94
N ASN A 205 9.28 -21.76 14.78
CA ASN A 205 9.74 -20.62 15.56
C ASN A 205 9.99 -19.37 14.70
N PHE A 206 9.56 -19.40 13.44
CA PHE A 206 9.68 -18.28 12.54
C PHE A 206 8.31 -17.64 12.32
N ASP A 207 8.23 -16.34 12.61
CA ASP A 207 7.08 -15.51 12.30
C ASP A 207 7.37 -14.77 11.00
N TRP A 208 6.68 -15.18 9.92
CA TRP A 208 6.85 -14.59 8.59
C TRP A 208 6.46 -13.11 8.57
N ARG A 209 5.32 -12.78 9.19
CA ARG A 209 4.75 -11.43 9.18
C ARG A 209 5.65 -10.44 9.92
N LYS A 210 6.16 -10.85 11.09
CA LYS A 210 7.10 -10.04 11.90
C LYS A 210 8.55 -10.20 11.46
N SER A 211 8.83 -11.06 10.47
CA SER A 211 10.18 -11.49 10.07
C SER A 211 11.07 -11.78 11.28
N THR A 212 10.58 -12.58 12.23
CA THR A 212 11.26 -12.83 13.52
C THR A 212 11.50 -14.33 13.73
N LEU A 213 12.76 -14.72 13.95
CA LEU A 213 13.16 -16.10 14.25
C LEU A 213 13.55 -16.25 15.74
N LYS A 214 12.90 -17.16 16.45
CA LYS A 214 13.25 -17.52 17.83
C LYS A 214 14.04 -18.82 17.86
N THR A 215 15.23 -18.79 18.45
CA THR A 215 16.05 -19.98 18.71
C THR A 215 16.19 -20.20 20.22
N ILE A 216 16.84 -21.29 20.62
CA ILE A 216 17.14 -21.55 22.04
C ILE A 216 18.09 -20.47 22.59
N ALA A 217 19.01 -19.97 21.77
CA ALA A 217 20.07 -19.06 22.21
C ALA A 217 19.75 -17.58 21.98
N LYS A 218 19.05 -17.26 20.89
CA LYS A 218 18.85 -15.89 20.39
C LYS A 218 17.46 -15.69 19.79
N LYS A 219 16.96 -14.46 19.85
CA LYS A 219 15.84 -13.96 19.04
C LYS A 219 16.42 -13.06 17.95
N TYR A 220 16.25 -13.46 16.70
CA TYR A 220 16.62 -12.66 15.54
C TYR A 220 15.37 -11.90 15.09
N ARG A 221 15.36 -10.58 15.29
CA ARG A 221 14.30 -9.68 14.78
C ARG A 221 14.68 -9.23 13.37
N LEU A 222 13.69 -8.73 12.62
CA LEU A 222 13.96 -8.05 11.34
C LEU A 222 14.80 -8.90 10.38
N ALA A 223 14.51 -10.20 10.31
CA ALA A 223 15.21 -11.10 9.43
C ALA A 223 15.11 -10.57 7.99
N GLN A 224 16.26 -10.38 7.36
CA GLN A 224 16.37 -9.77 6.05
C GLN A 224 17.41 -10.49 5.20
N VAL A 225 17.22 -10.43 3.88
CA VAL A 225 18.13 -11.00 2.88
C VAL A 225 18.63 -9.89 1.98
N LYS A 226 19.80 -10.08 1.39
CA LYS A 226 20.26 -9.18 0.34
C LYS A 226 19.35 -9.31 -0.87
N THR A 227 18.83 -8.20 -1.36
CA THR A 227 17.93 -8.17 -2.51
C THR A 227 18.62 -8.73 -3.76
N ALA A 228 19.91 -8.43 -3.95
CA ALA A 228 20.69 -8.99 -5.05
C ALA A 228 20.80 -10.53 -4.98
N ASP A 229 20.97 -11.10 -3.79
CA ASP A 229 21.04 -12.55 -3.60
C ASP A 229 19.66 -13.19 -3.84
N LEU A 230 18.58 -12.54 -3.37
CA LEU A 230 17.20 -12.96 -3.63
C LEU A 230 16.92 -13.04 -5.14
N LEU A 231 17.23 -11.99 -5.90
CA LEU A 231 17.01 -11.93 -7.35
C LEU A 231 17.86 -12.95 -8.11
N SER A 232 19.05 -13.28 -7.59
CA SER A 232 19.93 -14.29 -8.15
C SER A 232 19.35 -15.71 -7.98
N VAL A 233 18.82 -16.01 -6.79
CA VAL A 233 18.23 -17.33 -6.47
C VAL A 233 16.84 -17.47 -7.12
N PHE A 234 16.05 -16.40 -7.13
CA PHE A 234 14.69 -16.36 -7.65
C PHE A 234 14.56 -15.28 -8.73
N PRO A 235 15.06 -15.52 -9.95
CA PRO A 235 15.09 -14.50 -11.01
C PRO A 235 13.73 -14.18 -11.61
N GLN A 236 12.71 -15.01 -11.37
CA GLN A 236 11.37 -14.83 -11.91
C GLN A 236 10.31 -15.19 -10.86
N PRO A 237 9.18 -14.47 -10.84
CA PRO A 237 8.06 -14.82 -9.98
C PRO A 237 7.40 -16.12 -10.45
N THR A 238 6.75 -16.80 -9.52
CA THR A 238 6.04 -18.06 -9.77
C THR A 238 4.67 -17.86 -10.40
N CYS A 239 3.96 -16.77 -10.06
CA CYS A 239 2.76 -16.40 -10.81
C CYS A 239 3.14 -15.84 -12.19
N PRO A 240 2.40 -16.17 -13.25
CA PRO A 240 2.68 -15.66 -14.59
C PRO A 240 2.71 -14.15 -14.60
N SER A 241 3.78 -13.56 -15.13
CA SER A 241 3.87 -12.12 -15.29
C SER A 241 2.82 -11.66 -16.31
N PHE A 242 1.97 -10.72 -15.90
CA PHE A 242 1.00 -10.12 -16.81
C PHE A 242 1.74 -9.13 -17.72
N THR A 243 1.84 -9.44 -19.00
CA THR A 243 2.24 -8.45 -20.00
C THR A 243 1.02 -7.60 -20.34
N PHE A 244 0.99 -6.34 -19.88
CA PHE A 244 -0.01 -5.39 -20.35
C PHE A 244 0.46 -4.71 -21.63
N GLU A 245 -0.45 -4.47 -22.57
CA GLU A 245 -0.16 -3.57 -23.68
C GLU A 245 -0.18 -2.14 -23.15
N ALA A 246 0.76 -1.29 -23.53
CA ALA A 246 0.75 0.12 -23.15
C ALA A 246 0.70 0.99 -24.40
N ARG A 247 -0.12 2.05 -24.35
CA ARG A 247 -0.17 3.06 -25.40
C ARG A 247 0.42 4.37 -24.89
N ALA A 248 1.42 4.85 -25.62
CA ALA A 248 1.95 6.19 -25.42
C ALA A 248 1.03 7.23 -26.06
N PHE A 249 0.69 8.26 -25.29
CA PHE A 249 -0.09 9.41 -25.69
C PHE A 249 0.66 10.71 -25.35
N GLY A 250 1.55 11.12 -26.25
CA GLY A 250 2.48 12.21 -25.96
C GLY A 250 3.53 11.76 -24.94
N GLU A 251 3.60 12.47 -23.81
CA GLU A 251 4.52 12.18 -22.69
C GLU A 251 3.92 11.18 -21.68
N VAL A 252 2.63 10.86 -21.79
CA VAL A 252 1.93 9.95 -20.87
C VAL A 252 1.85 8.57 -21.49
N VAL A 253 2.06 7.54 -20.69
CA VAL A 253 1.91 6.15 -21.10
C VAL A 253 0.80 5.54 -20.28
N MET A 254 -0.22 5.02 -20.96
CA MET A 254 -1.32 4.31 -20.32
C MET A 254 -1.18 2.82 -20.56
N ALA A 255 -1.36 2.02 -19.51
CA ALA A 255 -1.68 0.62 -19.67
C ALA A 255 -3.04 0.51 -20.39
N ILE A 256 -3.07 -0.25 -21.48
CA ILE A 256 -4.28 -0.75 -22.11
C ILE A 256 -4.62 -2.02 -21.34
N GLU A 257 -5.58 -1.94 -20.43
CA GLU A 257 -6.22 -3.16 -19.93
C GLU A 257 -6.85 -3.87 -21.13
N ASP A 258 -6.39 -5.10 -21.37
CA ASP A 258 -6.90 -5.93 -22.45
C ASP A 258 -8.36 -6.21 -22.14
N THR A 259 -9.25 -5.39 -22.70
CA THR A 259 -10.70 -5.42 -22.49
C THR A 259 -11.26 -6.59 -23.29
N LYS A 260 -10.85 -7.80 -22.90
CA LYS A 260 -11.66 -9.02 -23.04
C LYS A 260 -12.64 -9.14 -21.89
N THR A 261 -13.09 -8.01 -21.33
CA THR A 261 -14.32 -7.96 -20.55
C THR A 261 -15.43 -8.33 -21.52
N GLU A 262 -15.95 -9.54 -21.37
CA GLU A 262 -17.17 -9.97 -22.00
C GLU A 262 -18.21 -8.84 -21.85
N GLN A 263 -18.80 -8.45 -22.97
CA GLN A 263 -19.87 -7.47 -23.03
C GLN A 263 -21.07 -7.99 -22.22
N THR A 264 -21.05 -7.79 -20.90
CA THR A 264 -22.21 -7.93 -20.03
C THR A 264 -23.14 -6.76 -20.34
N SER A 265 -24.05 -7.04 -21.28
CA SER A 265 -25.42 -6.56 -21.37
C SER A 265 -25.78 -5.22 -20.72
N LEU A 266 -26.00 -4.23 -21.60
CA LEU A 266 -27.17 -3.33 -21.61
C LEU A 266 -27.51 -2.58 -20.31
N ALA A 267 -26.59 -1.76 -19.80
CA ALA A 267 -26.99 -0.54 -19.11
C ALA A 267 -27.42 0.50 -20.16
N THR A 268 -28.69 0.90 -20.13
CA THR A 268 -29.28 1.97 -20.95
C THR A 268 -28.50 3.27 -20.79
N ARG A 269 -27.53 3.50 -21.68
CA ARG A 269 -26.81 4.77 -21.77
C ARG A 269 -27.79 5.90 -22.14
N PRO A 270 -27.73 7.06 -21.48
CA PRO A 270 -28.57 8.20 -21.82
C PRO A 270 -28.35 8.59 -23.29
N ARG A 271 -29.46 8.90 -23.99
CA ARG A 271 -29.44 9.39 -25.37
C ARG A 271 -28.67 10.71 -25.45
N GLY A 272 -27.41 10.61 -25.86
CA GLY A 272 -26.55 11.73 -26.19
C GLY A 272 -25.48 11.26 -27.16
N ARG A 273 -25.05 12.16 -28.05
CA ARG A 273 -23.90 11.90 -28.92
C ARG A 273 -22.70 11.54 -28.03
N PRO A 274 -21.99 10.42 -28.26
CA PRO A 274 -20.80 10.08 -27.49
C PRO A 274 -19.85 11.29 -27.49
N PRO A 275 -19.29 11.69 -26.33
CA PRO A 275 -18.33 12.77 -26.29
C PRO A 275 -17.17 12.41 -27.21
N LYS A 276 -16.84 13.32 -28.14
CA LYS A 276 -15.70 13.12 -29.05
C LYS A 276 -14.44 12.98 -28.21
N GLY A 277 -13.85 11.78 -28.22
CA GLY A 277 -12.62 11.46 -27.50
C GLY A 277 -12.74 10.31 -26.50
N GLY A 278 -13.95 9.96 -26.03
CA GLY A 278 -14.12 8.85 -25.08
C GLY A 278 -13.52 9.10 -23.68
N LEU A 279 -13.80 8.18 -22.74
CA LEU A 279 -13.31 8.26 -21.35
C LEU A 279 -11.76 8.22 -21.25
N PRO A 280 -11.03 7.38 -22.00
CA PRO A 280 -9.57 7.29 -21.84
C PRO A 280 -8.81 8.60 -22.15
N ILE A 281 -9.25 9.37 -23.14
CA ILE A 281 -8.59 10.66 -23.47
C ILE A 281 -8.83 11.67 -22.34
N ARG A 282 -10.01 11.65 -21.72
CA ARG A 282 -10.34 12.51 -20.59
C ARG A 282 -9.41 12.25 -19.42
N ASP A 283 -9.17 10.99 -19.09
CA ASP A 283 -8.37 10.61 -17.92
C ASP A 283 -6.88 10.98 -18.12
N VAL A 284 -6.32 10.81 -19.32
CA VAL A 284 -4.95 11.29 -19.61
C VAL A 284 -4.84 12.79 -19.53
N VAL A 285 -5.79 13.53 -20.12
CA VAL A 285 -5.78 14.98 -20.05
C VAL A 285 -5.87 15.43 -18.60
N ARG A 286 -6.66 14.74 -17.78
CA ARG A 286 -6.77 15.07 -16.36
C ARG A 286 -5.47 14.84 -15.63
N ASN A 287 -4.86 13.67 -15.73
CA ASN A 287 -3.62 13.37 -15.00
C ASN A 287 -2.48 14.32 -15.43
N LEU A 288 -2.27 14.47 -16.74
CA LEU A 288 -1.20 15.33 -17.26
C LEU A 288 -1.36 16.80 -16.86
N PHE A 289 -2.56 17.34 -16.99
CA PHE A 289 -2.79 18.76 -16.69
C PHE A 289 -3.03 19.01 -15.20
N TYR A 290 -3.40 17.99 -14.40
CA TYR A 290 -3.45 18.09 -12.95
C TYR A 290 -2.05 18.36 -12.39
N ASP A 291 -1.06 17.55 -12.77
CA ASP A 291 0.32 17.69 -12.30
C ASP A 291 0.91 19.05 -12.70
N ARG A 292 0.67 19.48 -13.95
CA ARG A 292 1.10 20.81 -14.43
C ARG A 292 0.41 21.97 -13.73
N ILE A 293 -0.88 21.83 -13.39
CA ILE A 293 -1.61 22.85 -12.61
C ILE A 293 -1.07 22.89 -11.18
N ALA A 294 -0.79 21.73 -10.57
CA ALA A 294 -0.23 21.63 -9.23
C ALA A 294 1.17 22.24 -9.13
N ALA A 295 2.00 22.05 -10.17
CA ALA A 295 3.34 22.62 -10.28
C ALA A 295 3.38 24.09 -10.73
N ASP A 296 2.23 24.75 -10.93
CA ASP A 296 2.11 26.12 -11.46
C ASP A 296 2.78 26.33 -12.84
N GLU A 297 2.88 25.26 -13.64
CA GLU A 297 3.50 25.23 -14.97
C GLU A 297 2.51 25.54 -16.11
N THR A 298 1.27 25.93 -15.77
CA THR A 298 0.22 26.19 -16.77
C THR A 298 0.03 27.68 -17.06
N PRO A 299 -0.45 28.05 -18.27
CA PRO A 299 -0.73 29.45 -18.57
C PRO A 299 -1.75 30.07 -17.61
N VAL A 300 -1.47 31.29 -17.13
CA VAL A 300 -2.35 32.07 -16.24
C VAL A 300 -3.76 32.25 -16.83
N LYS A 301 -3.87 32.35 -18.17
CA LYS A 301 -5.15 32.55 -18.86
C LYS A 301 -5.84 31.21 -19.12
N GLN A 302 -7.09 31.07 -18.65
CA GLN A 302 -7.91 29.88 -18.84
C GLN A 302 -8.08 29.48 -20.32
N GLU A 303 -8.21 30.46 -21.22
CA GLU A 303 -8.35 30.17 -22.65
C GLU A 303 -7.08 29.55 -23.24
N SER A 304 -5.90 29.98 -22.78
CA SER A 304 -4.62 29.40 -23.21
C SER A 304 -4.50 27.94 -22.76
N LEU A 305 -4.87 27.62 -21.53
CA LEU A 305 -4.92 26.24 -21.03
C LEU A 305 -5.89 25.36 -21.84
N VAL A 306 -7.06 25.89 -22.20
CA VAL A 306 -8.02 25.16 -23.05
C VAL A 306 -7.44 24.89 -24.45
N GLN A 307 -6.74 25.87 -25.05
CA GLN A 307 -6.06 25.68 -26.32
C GLN A 307 -4.90 24.68 -26.23
N ASP A 308 -4.18 24.64 -25.10
CA ASP A 308 -3.11 23.66 -24.85
C ASP A 308 -3.67 22.25 -24.76
N VAL A 309 -4.79 22.05 -24.07
CA VAL A 309 -5.51 20.77 -24.02
C VAL A 309 -5.97 20.35 -25.41
N MET A 310 -6.60 21.26 -26.17
CA MET A 310 -7.04 20.98 -27.54
C MET A 310 -5.85 20.61 -28.44
N SER A 311 -4.75 21.35 -28.34
CA SER A 311 -3.52 21.12 -29.11
C SER A 311 -2.85 19.80 -28.72
N PHE A 312 -2.80 19.48 -27.43
CA PHE A 312 -2.32 18.21 -26.92
C PHE A 312 -3.15 17.06 -27.46
N VAL A 313 -4.48 17.11 -27.33
CA VAL A 313 -5.36 16.03 -27.79
C VAL A 313 -5.26 15.84 -29.30
N LYS A 314 -5.21 16.93 -30.08
CA LYS A 314 -4.98 16.87 -31.52
C LYS A 314 -3.62 16.27 -31.87
N LYS A 315 -2.55 16.65 -31.17
CA LYS A 315 -1.19 16.17 -31.43
C LYS A 315 -1.03 14.69 -31.07
N ALA A 316 -1.45 14.31 -29.86
CA ALA A 316 -1.24 12.99 -29.27
C ALA A 316 -2.23 11.94 -29.80
N TYR A 317 -3.50 12.30 -29.99
CA TYR A 317 -4.55 11.34 -30.36
C TYR A 317 -5.03 11.48 -31.80
N LYS A 318 -4.59 12.52 -32.52
CA LYS A 318 -5.11 12.87 -33.85
C LYS A 318 -6.62 13.09 -33.86
N VAL A 319 -7.18 13.51 -32.72
CA VAL A 319 -8.60 13.83 -32.54
C VAL A 319 -8.76 15.32 -32.35
N ASP A 320 -9.58 15.95 -33.20
CA ASP A 320 -10.02 17.33 -32.98
C ASP A 320 -11.19 17.36 -31.98
N ILE A 321 -10.90 17.80 -30.76
CA ILE A 321 -11.90 18.07 -29.73
C ILE A 321 -12.33 19.54 -29.75
N GLY A 322 -13.58 19.80 -29.38
CA GLY A 322 -14.11 21.17 -29.28
C GLY A 322 -13.75 21.83 -27.95
N ARG A 323 -13.86 23.17 -27.90
CA ARG A 323 -13.60 23.99 -26.69
C ARG A 323 -14.34 23.48 -25.45
N THR A 324 -15.63 23.17 -25.59
CA THR A 324 -16.47 22.66 -24.48
C THR A 324 -15.94 21.34 -23.92
N THR A 325 -15.51 20.41 -24.79
CA THR A 325 -14.94 19.13 -24.35
C THR A 325 -13.62 19.32 -23.62
N ALA A 326 -12.75 20.19 -24.12
CA ALA A 326 -11.50 20.53 -23.43
C ALA A 326 -11.75 21.18 -22.06
N GLN A 327 -12.76 22.06 -21.95
CA GLN A 327 -13.20 22.63 -20.68
C GLN A 327 -13.72 21.55 -19.72
N ASP A 328 -14.57 20.63 -20.18
CA ASP A 328 -15.12 19.53 -19.37
C ASP A 328 -14.03 18.61 -18.79
N TYR A 329 -12.90 18.47 -19.51
CA TYR A 329 -11.79 17.64 -19.06
C TYR A 329 -11.09 18.26 -17.86
N ILE A 330 -10.81 19.58 -17.90
CA ILE A 330 -10.06 20.31 -16.87
C ILE A 330 -10.93 20.96 -15.79
N TRP A 331 -12.25 21.09 -16.01
CA TRP A 331 -13.18 21.75 -15.08
C TRP A 331 -13.08 21.27 -13.63
N PRO A 332 -13.05 19.95 -13.34
CA PRO A 332 -12.96 19.48 -11.96
C PRO A 332 -11.64 19.85 -11.28
N LEU A 333 -10.54 19.98 -12.04
CA LEU A 333 -9.22 20.27 -11.50
C LEU A 333 -9.11 21.70 -10.94
N LYS A 334 -9.94 22.63 -11.43
CA LYS A 334 -9.98 24.03 -10.95
C LYS A 334 -10.99 24.28 -9.83
N HIS A 335 -11.98 23.40 -9.68
CA HIS A 335 -13.10 23.59 -8.75
C HIS A 335 -13.11 22.56 -7.62
N GLN A 336 -12.20 21.59 -7.64
CA GLN A 336 -11.87 20.85 -6.43
C GLN A 336 -11.21 21.84 -5.46
N PRO A 337 -11.75 22.02 -4.24
CA PRO A 337 -11.05 22.77 -3.23
C PRO A 337 -9.67 22.12 -3.09
N ARG A 338 -8.60 22.93 -3.09
CA ARG A 338 -7.30 22.44 -2.63
C ARG A 338 -7.58 21.75 -1.30
N VAL A 339 -7.42 20.43 -1.24
CA VAL A 339 -7.32 19.77 0.06
C VAL A 339 -6.16 20.52 0.71
N PRO A 340 -6.41 21.29 1.80
CA PRO A 340 -5.33 22.04 2.41
C PRO A 340 -4.23 21.03 2.69
N GLU A 341 -3.00 21.36 2.30
CA GLU A 341 -1.83 20.61 2.77
C GLU A 341 -2.04 20.46 4.27
N ILE A 342 -2.23 19.22 4.70
CA ILE A 342 -2.26 18.90 6.12
C ILE A 342 -0.87 19.28 6.57
N ASP A 343 -0.77 20.43 7.22
CA ASP A 343 0.44 20.93 7.85
C ASP A 343 0.81 19.88 8.91
N ALA A 344 1.62 18.89 8.50
CA ALA A 344 2.04 17.78 9.34
C ALA A 344 2.76 18.28 10.61
N GLY A 345 3.26 19.52 10.58
CA GLY A 345 3.83 20.20 11.74
C GLY A 345 2.83 20.63 12.82
N LYS A 346 1.52 20.64 12.56
CA LYS A 346 0.50 21.04 13.56
C LYS A 346 -0.11 19.89 14.35
N TYR A 347 0.11 18.64 13.95
CA TYR A 347 -0.37 17.46 14.69
C TYR A 347 0.72 16.80 15.55
N ALA A 348 1.97 17.28 15.50
CA ALA A 348 3.06 16.80 16.33
C ALA A 348 3.14 17.45 17.73
N ALA A 349 2.17 18.29 18.09
CA ALA A 349 2.10 18.95 19.39
C ALA A 349 0.68 18.89 19.96
N ASN A 350 0.26 17.69 20.37
CA ASN A 350 -0.72 17.47 21.45
C ASN A 350 -0.51 16.11 22.07
#